data_AF-A0A0F9FI34-F1
#
_entry.id   AF-A0A0F9FI34-F1
#
_cell.length_a   1.000
_cell.length_b   1.000
_cell.length_c   1.000
_cell.angle_alpha   90.00
_cell.angle_beta   90.00
_cell.angle_gamma   90.00
#
_symmetry.space_group_name_H-M   'P 1'
#
loop_
_entity.id
_entity.type
_entity.pdbx_description
1 polymer ?
#
loop_
_entity_poly.entity_id
_entity_poly.type
_entity_poly.pdbx_seq_one_letter_code
_entity_poly.pdbx_strand_id
1 'polypeptide(L)'
;MWTLIRTKNKTKLIIISLFIIFTISTNSKNNFIDQLDKNNNLEIPNELNLKKPKNSGFWPLNFIHVDGNIVGNWSATAALDWCGGNGSSGNPYVIENVTIDAGGTGNGILIENSINFFIIRNSTVYNSGSGNEDAGIKLQSVSNGTLINNNFSNNNNYGIYLQDSDNNMAS
;
A
#
# COMPACT_ATOMS: atom_id res chain seq x y z
N MET A 1 -73.63 -4.85 -27.58
CA MET A 1 -72.27 -4.33 -27.80
C MET A 1 -71.34 -5.54 -27.82
N TRP A 2 -70.63 -5.74 -28.94
CA TRP A 2 -69.65 -6.82 -29.15
C TRP A 2 -68.55 -6.76 -28.06
N THR A 3 -67.95 -7.86 -27.61
CA THR A 3 -66.78 -8.47 -28.28
C THR A 3 -66.48 -9.91 -27.82
N LEU A 4 -66.11 -10.75 -28.79
CA LEU A 4 -65.46 -12.06 -28.68
C LEU A 4 -63.92 -11.92 -28.49
N ILE A 5 -63.26 -12.98 -28.02
CA ILE A 5 -61.93 -13.56 -28.40
C ILE A 5 -61.62 -14.61 -27.29
N ARG A 6 -61.70 -15.95 -27.41
CA ARG A 6 -61.25 -17.01 -28.37
C ARG A 6 -59.70 -17.07 -28.44
N THR A 7 -58.90 -18.12 -28.17
CA THR A 7 -58.99 -19.57 -27.84
C THR A 7 -57.60 -20.05 -27.36
N LYS A 8 -57.49 -21.01 -26.40
CA LYS A 8 -57.08 -22.45 -26.55
C LYS A 8 -55.78 -22.68 -27.37
N ASN A 9 -54.80 -23.53 -27.03
CA ASN A 9 -54.82 -24.87 -26.42
C ASN A 9 -53.39 -25.46 -26.37
N LYS A 10 -53.13 -26.39 -25.41
CA LYS A 10 -52.54 -27.76 -25.51
C LYS A 10 -51.20 -27.94 -26.26
N THR A 11 -50.18 -28.70 -25.85
CA THR A 11 -50.07 -29.96 -25.08
C THR A 11 -48.57 -30.25 -24.83
N LYS A 12 -48.22 -31.00 -23.78
CA LYS A 12 -46.86 -31.47 -23.44
C LYS A 12 -46.40 -32.67 -24.29
N LEU A 13 -45.09 -32.70 -24.60
CA LEU A 13 -44.10 -33.78 -24.91
C LEU A 13 -44.56 -35.11 -25.60
N ILE A 14 -43.82 -35.74 -26.53
CA ILE A 14 -42.61 -36.58 -26.32
C ILE A 14 -41.98 -37.03 -27.67
N ILE A 15 -40.64 -36.88 -27.80
CA ILE A 15 -39.54 -37.74 -28.35
C ILE A 15 -39.72 -38.49 -29.71
N ILE A 16 -38.80 -38.25 -30.66
CA ILE A 16 -37.85 -39.22 -31.30
C ILE A 16 -37.26 -38.61 -32.58
N SER A 17 -35.94 -38.33 -32.59
CA SER A 17 -35.01 -38.84 -33.61
C SER A 17 -33.56 -38.58 -33.20
N LEU A 18 -32.99 -39.48 -32.41
CA LEU A 18 -31.59 -39.85 -32.61
C LEU A 18 -31.48 -40.32 -34.06
N PHE A 19 -30.62 -39.68 -34.88
CA PHE A 19 -29.85 -40.30 -35.99
C PHE A 19 -29.35 -39.34 -37.08
N ILE A 20 -29.30 -38.04 -36.85
CA ILE A 20 -28.53 -37.12 -37.72
C ILE A 20 -28.00 -36.06 -36.74
N ILE A 21 -26.77 -36.07 -36.26
CA ILE A 21 -25.56 -35.71 -37.00
C ILE A 21 -24.38 -36.39 -36.28
N PHE A 22 -24.05 -37.62 -36.67
CA PHE A 22 -22.69 -38.12 -36.53
C PHE A 22 -21.90 -37.57 -37.71
N THR A 23 -21.43 -36.32 -37.57
CA THR A 23 -20.30 -35.70 -38.28
C THR A 23 -20.34 -34.22 -37.93
N ILE A 24 -19.68 -33.78 -36.86
CA ILE A 24 -18.61 -32.76 -36.87
C ILE A 24 -17.91 -32.93 -35.51
N SER A 25 -16.98 -33.88 -35.46
CA SER A 25 -15.83 -33.71 -34.58
C SER A 25 -15.04 -32.52 -35.13
N THR A 26 -14.51 -31.73 -34.19
CA THR A 26 -13.67 -30.52 -34.34
C THR A 26 -14.41 -29.17 -34.42
N ASN A 27 -13.94 -28.26 -33.57
CA ASN A 27 -14.13 -26.81 -33.57
C ASN A 27 -15.30 -26.23 -32.75
N SER A 28 -15.17 -26.31 -31.42
CA SER A 28 -15.70 -25.28 -30.51
C SER A 28 -14.70 -24.90 -29.40
N LYS A 29 -13.39 -24.98 -29.66
CA LYS A 29 -12.34 -24.49 -28.74
C LYS A 29 -11.66 -23.20 -29.19
N ASN A 30 -12.24 -22.45 -30.13
CA ASN A 30 -11.56 -21.27 -30.69
C ASN A 30 -12.41 -19.98 -30.55
N ASN A 31 -12.97 -19.72 -29.37
CA ASN A 31 -13.51 -18.38 -29.05
C ASN A 31 -13.34 -17.96 -27.58
N PHE A 32 -12.71 -18.80 -26.74
CA PHE A 32 -12.38 -18.42 -25.36
C PHE A 32 -10.93 -17.92 -25.23
N ILE A 33 -10.01 -18.41 -26.09
CA ILE A 33 -8.61 -17.99 -26.08
C ILE A 33 -8.44 -16.63 -26.79
N ASP A 34 -9.16 -16.38 -27.88
CA ASP A 34 -9.11 -15.09 -28.60
C ASP A 34 -9.65 -13.88 -27.79
N GLN A 35 -10.44 -14.12 -26.74
CA GLN A 35 -10.88 -13.05 -25.81
C GLN A 35 -9.90 -12.78 -24.67
N LEU A 36 -9.03 -13.75 -24.34
CA LEU A 36 -7.95 -13.55 -23.38
C LEU A 36 -6.81 -12.73 -23.98
N ASP A 37 -6.55 -12.84 -25.28
CA ASP A 37 -5.49 -12.06 -25.95
C ASP A 37 -5.91 -10.63 -26.33
N LYS A 38 -7.21 -10.32 -26.42
CA LYS A 38 -7.70 -8.95 -26.73
C LYS A 38 -7.96 -8.06 -25.52
N ASN A 39 -8.02 -8.62 -24.31
CA ASN A 39 -8.29 -7.86 -23.08
C ASN A 39 -7.05 -7.68 -22.17
N ASN A 40 -5.87 -8.11 -22.61
CA ASN A 40 -4.61 -7.91 -21.90
C ASN A 40 -3.94 -6.54 -22.17
N ASN A 41 -4.75 -5.51 -22.42
CA ASN A 41 -4.33 -4.11 -22.26
C ASN A 41 -4.81 -3.53 -20.93
N LEU A 42 -4.92 -4.36 -19.89
CA LEU A 42 -4.60 -3.87 -18.57
C LEU A 42 -3.10 -3.59 -18.62
N GLU A 43 -2.74 -2.33 -18.88
CA GLU A 43 -1.46 -1.81 -18.43
C GLU A 43 -1.32 -2.27 -16.99
N ILE A 44 -0.49 -3.31 -16.76
CA ILE A 44 0.14 -3.50 -15.46
C ILE A 44 0.70 -2.10 -15.18
N PRO A 45 0.20 -1.35 -14.19
CA PRO A 45 0.82 -0.08 -13.85
C PRO A 45 2.26 -0.47 -13.57
N ASN A 46 3.14 -0.10 -14.49
CA ASN A 46 4.54 -0.43 -14.45
C ASN A 46 4.96 -0.22 -13.00
N GLU A 47 5.41 -1.27 -12.30
CA GLU A 47 6.15 -1.07 -11.05
C GLU A 47 7.36 -0.13 -11.28
N LEU A 48 7.73 0.09 -12.55
CA LEU A 48 8.64 1.11 -13.06
C LEU A 48 8.13 2.57 -13.09
N ASN A 49 6.85 2.83 -12.86
CA ASN A 49 6.28 4.19 -12.70
C ASN A 49 6.06 4.58 -11.24
N LEU A 50 6.40 3.72 -10.27
CA LEU A 50 6.83 4.22 -8.98
C LEU A 50 8.10 5.02 -9.26
N LYS A 51 7.96 6.35 -9.36
CA LYS A 51 9.06 7.30 -9.46
C LYS A 51 10.18 6.77 -8.59
N LYS A 52 11.27 6.30 -9.20
CA LYS A 52 12.38 5.67 -8.49
C LYS A 52 12.63 6.54 -7.27
N PRO A 53 12.49 6.00 -6.04
CA PRO A 53 12.61 6.83 -4.87
C PRO A 53 13.94 7.56 -4.94
N LYS A 54 13.90 8.86 -4.65
CA LYS A 54 15.11 9.67 -4.70
C LYS A 54 16.11 9.06 -3.72
N ASN A 55 17.40 9.11 -4.03
CA ASN A 55 18.40 8.67 -3.06
C ASN A 55 18.17 9.40 -1.73
N SER A 56 18.38 8.72 -0.60
CA SER A 56 18.11 9.24 0.75
C SER A 56 18.72 10.62 1.02
N GLY A 57 19.78 11.04 0.32
CA GLY A 57 20.40 12.36 0.48
C GLY A 57 19.67 13.58 -0.12
N PHE A 58 18.40 13.49 -0.52
CA PHE A 58 17.72 14.65 -1.12
C PHE A 58 17.34 15.72 -0.08
N TRP A 59 16.97 15.30 1.14
CA TRP A 59 16.56 16.22 2.21
C TRP A 59 17.41 16.00 3.47
N PRO A 60 18.41 16.86 3.75
CA PRO A 60 19.16 16.81 5.00
C PRO A 60 18.32 17.41 6.15
N LEU A 61 18.04 16.61 7.18
CA LEU A 61 17.31 17.02 8.37
C LEU A 61 18.10 16.63 9.62
N ASN A 62 17.70 17.17 10.77
CA ASN A 62 18.29 16.86 12.08
C ASN A 62 17.36 15.98 12.94
N PHE A 63 16.04 16.18 12.84
CA PHE A 63 15.06 15.46 13.63
C PHE A 63 13.68 15.52 12.97
N ILE A 64 12.94 14.42 12.99
CA ILE A 64 11.52 14.39 12.69
C ILE A 64 10.77 13.93 13.94
N HIS A 65 9.79 14.72 14.37
CA HIS A 65 8.89 14.36 15.46
C HIS A 65 7.46 14.37 14.97
N VAL A 66 6.76 13.28 15.24
CA VAL A 66 5.33 13.19 15.04
C VAL A 66 4.66 12.65 16.31
N ASP A 67 3.72 13.41 16.86
CA ASP A 67 2.87 12.97 17.98
C ASP A 67 1.41 12.94 17.52
N GLY A 68 0.83 11.75 17.46
CA GLY A 68 -0.54 11.53 17.01
C GLY A 68 -1.60 12.10 17.97
N ASN A 69 -1.25 12.42 19.22
CA ASN A 69 -2.14 13.11 20.15
C ASN A 69 -2.23 14.62 19.85
N ILE A 70 -1.27 15.19 19.13
CA ILE A 70 -1.27 16.60 18.76
C ILE A 70 -2.11 16.79 17.49
N VAL A 71 -3.27 17.43 17.66
CA VAL A 71 -4.18 17.74 16.55
C VAL A 71 -3.45 18.47 15.44
N GLY A 72 -3.46 17.88 14.25
CA GLY A 72 -2.88 18.46 13.04
C GLY A 72 -1.37 18.27 12.87
N ASN A 73 -0.67 17.65 13.82
CA ASN A 73 0.78 17.45 13.72
C ASN A 73 1.17 16.58 12.52
N TRP A 74 0.51 15.43 12.37
CA TRP A 74 0.66 14.58 11.17
C TRP A 74 0.38 15.34 9.87
N SER A 75 -0.73 16.09 9.78
CA SER A 75 -1.08 16.82 8.57
C SER A 75 -0.12 17.97 8.27
N ALA A 76 0.44 18.62 9.29
CA ALA A 76 1.45 19.65 9.13
C ALA A 76 2.76 19.03 8.60
N THR A 77 3.17 17.89 9.15
CA THR A 77 4.33 17.13 8.64
C THR A 77 4.09 16.70 7.20
N ALA A 78 2.91 16.15 6.87
CA ALA A 78 2.53 15.70 5.54
C ALA A 78 2.40 16.83 4.49
N ALA A 79 2.43 18.09 4.92
CA ALA A 79 2.47 19.23 4.01
C ALA A 79 3.89 19.62 3.59
N LEU A 80 4.93 19.02 4.18
CA LEU A 80 6.33 19.25 3.82
C LEU A 80 6.70 18.45 2.57
N ASP A 81 7.63 18.96 1.75
CA ASP A 81 7.97 18.37 0.44
C ASP A 81 8.48 16.90 0.48
N TRP A 82 8.89 16.42 1.65
CA TRP A 82 9.40 15.06 1.88
C TRP A 82 8.40 14.14 2.59
N CYS A 83 7.20 14.64 2.88
CA CYS A 83 6.12 13.87 3.45
C CYS A 83 4.82 14.08 2.65
N GLY A 84 3.91 13.14 2.73
CA GLY A 84 2.61 13.24 2.06
C GLY A 84 1.63 12.21 2.57
N GLY A 85 0.47 12.12 1.93
CA GLY A 85 -0.60 11.21 2.30
C GLY A 85 -1.54 11.75 3.39
N ASN A 86 -2.46 10.92 3.87
CA ASN A 86 -3.47 11.32 4.86
C ASN A 86 -3.63 10.35 6.03
N GLY A 87 -2.76 9.35 6.13
CA GLY A 87 -2.74 8.40 7.24
C GLY A 87 -3.83 7.34 7.21
N SER A 88 -4.60 7.23 6.13
CA SER A 88 -5.55 6.13 5.90
C SER A 88 -4.83 4.90 5.31
N SER A 89 -5.42 3.71 5.40
CA SER A 89 -4.83 2.49 4.82
C SER A 89 -4.64 2.57 3.30
N GLY A 90 -5.51 3.32 2.59
CA GLY A 90 -5.40 3.54 1.15
C GLY A 90 -4.48 4.70 0.76
N ASN A 91 -4.11 5.56 1.71
CA ASN A 91 -3.23 6.70 1.49
C ASN A 91 -2.43 7.00 2.78
N PRO A 92 -1.50 6.11 3.16
CA PRO A 92 -0.74 6.25 4.40
C PRO A 92 0.08 7.53 4.39
N TYR A 93 0.48 8.03 5.56
CA TYR A 93 1.51 9.06 5.61
C TYR A 93 2.82 8.50 5.07
N VAL A 94 3.51 9.19 4.16
CA VAL A 94 4.75 8.68 3.55
C VAL A 94 5.88 9.66 3.79
N ILE A 95 6.80 9.30 4.68
CA ILE A 95 8.09 9.98 4.84
C ILE A 95 9.09 9.29 3.91
N GLU A 96 9.69 10.03 2.97
CA GLU A 96 10.58 9.43 2.00
C GLU A 96 11.78 10.26 1.57
N ASN A 97 12.87 9.57 1.25
CA ASN A 97 14.09 10.15 0.68
C ASN A 97 14.73 11.23 1.57
N VAL A 98 14.65 11.05 2.89
CA VAL A 98 15.29 11.92 3.87
C VAL A 98 16.62 11.33 4.34
N THR A 99 17.59 12.20 4.60
CA THR A 99 18.83 11.86 5.30
C THR A 99 18.88 12.67 6.57
N ILE A 100 19.01 11.97 7.70
CA ILE A 100 18.99 12.58 9.03
C ILE A 100 20.30 12.28 9.73
N ASP A 101 20.97 13.35 10.14
CA ASP A 101 22.07 13.33 11.10
C ASP A 101 21.50 13.79 12.45
N ALA A 102 21.32 12.87 13.38
CA ALA A 102 20.75 13.17 14.70
C ALA A 102 21.75 13.88 15.65
N GLY A 103 22.97 14.19 15.18
CA GLY A 103 23.90 15.08 15.87
C GLY A 103 24.50 14.52 17.17
N GLY A 104 24.39 13.20 17.40
CA GLY A 104 24.90 12.51 18.57
C GLY A 104 24.01 12.64 19.81
N THR A 105 22.76 13.06 19.66
CA THR A 105 21.82 13.27 20.76
C THR A 105 20.41 12.84 20.39
N GLY A 106 19.66 12.26 21.33
CA GLY A 106 18.25 11.93 21.14
C GLY A 106 17.97 10.96 19.97
N ASN A 107 16.79 11.13 19.36
CA ASN A 107 16.32 10.30 18.25
C ASN A 107 16.47 11.02 16.91
N GLY A 108 16.60 10.27 15.81
CA GLY A 108 16.53 10.85 14.47
C GLY A 108 15.09 11.01 13.96
N ILE A 109 14.27 9.98 14.12
CA ILE A 109 12.82 10.03 13.89
C ILE A 109 12.12 9.52 15.15
N LEU A 110 11.23 10.32 15.72
CA LEU A 110 10.31 9.92 16.77
C LEU A 110 8.88 10.00 16.24
N ILE A 111 8.19 8.87 16.22
CA ILE A 111 6.73 8.83 16.04
C ILE A 111 6.13 8.28 17.32
N GLU A 112 5.17 9.00 17.89
CA GLU A 112 4.49 8.58 19.11
C GLU A 112 2.98 8.75 19.04
N ASN A 113 2.28 7.93 19.84
CA ASN A 113 0.83 7.98 20.06
C ASN A 113 0.00 7.98 18.76
N SER A 114 0.38 7.16 17.79
CA SER A 114 -0.27 7.17 16.48
C SER A 114 -0.78 5.79 16.07
N ILE A 115 -2.04 5.78 15.63
CA ILE A 115 -2.69 4.61 15.01
C ILE A 115 -2.84 4.75 13.49
N ASN A 116 -2.37 5.87 12.93
CA ASN A 116 -2.46 6.14 11.50
C ASN A 116 -1.52 5.24 10.72
N PHE A 117 -1.90 4.89 9.49
CA PHE A 117 -1.01 4.15 8.61
C PHE A 117 0.11 5.07 8.14
N PHE A 118 1.36 4.62 8.27
CA PHE A 118 2.50 5.36 7.75
C PHE A 118 3.56 4.44 7.12
N ILE A 119 4.33 5.02 6.20
CA ILE A 119 5.45 4.40 5.52
C ILE A 119 6.65 5.31 5.67
N ILE A 120 7.76 4.78 6.17
CA ILE A 120 9.07 5.43 6.07
C ILE A 120 9.86 4.65 5.03
N ARG A 121 10.31 5.30 3.96
CA ARG A 121 11.04 4.59 2.89
C ARG A 121 12.22 5.34 2.31
N ASN A 122 13.21 4.59 1.83
CA ASN A 122 14.39 5.09 1.13
C ASN A 122 15.09 6.23 1.90
N SER A 123 15.11 6.12 3.22
CA SER A 123 15.64 7.14 4.11
C SER A 123 16.90 6.63 4.82
N THR A 124 17.76 7.55 5.25
CA THR A 124 18.97 7.24 6.01
C THR A 124 18.96 8.03 7.30
N VAL A 125 19.14 7.37 8.45
CA VAL A 125 19.20 8.03 9.75
C VAL A 125 20.40 7.49 10.53
N TYR A 126 21.29 8.37 10.94
CA TYR A 126 22.52 8.02 11.63
C TYR A 126 22.85 9.04 12.73
N ASN A 127 23.82 8.68 13.57
CA ASN A 127 24.34 9.53 14.65
C ASN A 127 23.27 9.92 15.70
N SER A 128 22.39 8.99 16.12
CA SER A 128 21.51 9.19 17.28
C SER A 128 22.29 9.41 18.58
N GLY A 129 21.60 9.77 19.66
CA GLY A 129 22.17 9.77 21.00
C GLY A 129 22.46 8.38 21.56
N SER A 130 23.10 8.37 22.73
CA SER A 130 23.49 7.17 23.49
C SER A 130 22.64 6.96 24.75
N GLY A 131 21.57 7.74 24.94
CA GLY A 131 20.61 7.55 26.03
C GLY A 131 19.87 6.22 25.89
N ASN A 132 19.34 5.71 27.00
CA ASN A 132 18.79 4.35 27.12
C ASN A 132 17.71 3.98 26.09
N GLU A 133 17.05 4.96 25.49
CA GLU A 133 15.97 4.78 24.52
C GLU A 133 16.22 5.57 23.22
N ASP A 134 17.41 6.17 23.07
CA ASP A 134 17.78 6.91 21.88
C ASP A 134 17.94 5.95 20.70
N ALA A 135 17.39 6.34 19.55
CA ALA A 135 17.41 5.50 18.36
C ALA A 135 17.47 6.32 17.06
N GLY A 136 17.92 5.69 15.98
CA GLY A 136 17.68 6.22 14.64
C GLY A 136 16.19 6.45 14.41
N ILE A 137 15.38 5.41 14.64
CA ILE A 137 13.92 5.52 14.70
C ILE A 137 13.39 5.01 16.05
N LYS A 138 12.62 5.85 16.75
CA LYS A 138 11.83 5.48 17.92
C LYS A 138 10.34 5.51 17.57
N LEU A 139 9.65 4.40 17.80
CA LEU A 139 8.19 4.29 17.72
C LEU A 139 7.65 4.01 19.13
N GLN A 140 6.78 4.88 19.65
CA GLN A 140 6.26 4.78 21.02
C GLN A 140 4.72 4.86 21.03
N SER A 141 4.04 3.80 21.47
CA SER A 141 2.57 3.72 21.39
C SER A 141 2.06 3.88 19.95
N VAL A 142 2.68 3.16 19.01
CA VAL A 142 2.44 3.29 17.56
C VAL A 142 1.95 1.98 16.94
N SER A 143 1.01 2.09 15.99
CA SER A 143 0.62 0.99 15.11
C SER A 143 0.58 1.36 13.63
N ASN A 144 0.53 0.34 12.77
CA ASN A 144 0.34 0.47 11.31
C ASN A 144 1.51 1.15 10.55
N GLY A 145 2.71 1.05 11.10
CA GLY A 145 3.95 1.53 10.48
C GLY A 145 4.59 0.51 9.54
N THR A 146 5.09 0.96 8.40
CA THR A 146 5.91 0.15 7.50
C THR A 146 7.25 0.84 7.20
N LEU A 147 8.36 0.13 7.40
CA LEU A 147 9.72 0.62 7.13
C LEU A 147 10.28 -0.15 5.91
N ILE A 148 10.60 0.54 4.81
CA ILE A 148 11.01 -0.07 3.54
C ILE A 148 12.30 0.55 3.00
N ASN A 149 13.30 -0.27 2.68
CA ASN A 149 14.54 0.20 2.03
C ASN A 149 15.24 1.35 2.77
N ASN A 150 15.24 1.33 4.09
CA ASN A 150 15.91 2.36 4.88
C ASN A 150 17.27 1.90 5.39
N ASN A 151 18.13 2.86 5.70
CA ASN A 151 19.39 2.64 6.39
C ASN A 151 19.38 3.36 7.75
N PHE A 152 19.23 2.59 8.84
CA PHE A 152 19.30 3.09 10.22
C PHE A 152 20.55 2.59 10.95
N SER A 153 21.63 2.34 10.20
CA SER A 153 22.94 1.97 10.75
C SER A 153 23.68 3.20 11.33
N ASN A 154 24.74 2.95 12.11
CA ASN A 154 25.61 3.99 12.68
C ASN A 154 24.90 4.95 13.63
N ASN A 155 24.02 4.41 14.48
CA ASN A 155 23.40 5.12 15.60
C ASN A 155 24.10 4.74 16.90
N ASN A 156 24.20 5.66 17.87
CA ASN A 156 25.01 5.44 19.07
C ASN A 156 24.36 4.49 20.09
N ASN A 157 23.07 4.18 19.93
CA ASN A 157 22.38 3.15 20.71
C ASN A 157 21.57 2.20 19.81
N TYR A 158 20.29 2.48 19.54
CA TYR A 158 19.49 1.61 18.67
C TYR A 158 19.38 2.14 17.23
N GLY A 159 19.30 1.24 16.26
CA GLY A 159 18.87 1.62 14.90
C GLY A 159 17.36 1.87 14.85
N ILE A 160 16.58 0.93 15.39
CA ILE A 160 15.13 0.98 15.52
C ILE A 160 14.77 0.56 16.96
N TYR A 161 13.94 1.36 17.64
CA TYR A 161 13.43 1.07 18.98
C TYR A 161 11.90 1.19 18.98
N LEU A 162 11.21 0.15 19.47
CA LEU A 162 9.76 0.12 19.62
C LEU A 162 9.41 -0.02 21.10
N GLN A 163 8.50 0.83 21.57
CA GLN A 163 7.93 0.78 22.91
C GLN A 163 6.42 0.81 22.81
N ASP A 164 5.74 -0.11 23.50
CA ASP A 164 4.28 -0.19 23.57
C ASP A 164 3.60 -0.13 22.19
N SER A 165 4.23 -0.72 21.16
CA SER A 165 3.85 -0.59 19.75
C SER A 165 3.54 -1.95 19.12
N ASP A 166 2.57 -2.00 18.21
CA ASP A 166 2.04 -3.23 17.59
C ASP A 166 1.78 -3.06 16.09
N ASN A 167 1.65 -4.15 15.32
CA ASN A 167 1.32 -4.09 13.89
C ASN A 167 2.27 -3.20 13.04
N ASN A 168 3.57 -3.22 13.35
CA ASN A 168 4.60 -2.54 12.59
C ASN A 168 5.45 -3.56 11.81
N MET A 169 5.78 -3.24 10.56
CA MET A 169 6.57 -4.10 9.67
C MET A 169 7.85 -3.40 9.23
N ALA A 170 8.96 -4.13 9.19
CA ALA A 170 10.21 -3.70 8.58
C ALA A 170 10.61 -4.71 7.49
N SER A 171 10.90 -4.22 6.28
CA SER A 171 11.25 -5.01 5.09
C SER A 171 12.41 -4.42 4.31
#